data_AF-A0A4U1BCE6-F1
#
_entry.id   AF-A0A4U1BCE6-F1
#
_cell.length_a   1.000
_cell.length_b   1.000
_cell.length_c   1.000
_cell.angle_alpha   90.00
_cell.angle_beta   90.00
_cell.angle_gamma   90.00
#
_symmetry.space_group_name_H-M   'P 1'
#
loop_
_entity.id
_entity.type
_entity.pdbx_description
1 polymer ?
#
loop_
_entity_poly.entity_id
_entity_poly.type
_entity_poly.pdbx_seq_one_letter_code
_entity_poly.pdbx_strand_id
1 'polypeptide(L)'
;MDVMINQPDSGGYTAAGASLGGTWTANGAVDAATGKMLTANPIPGVGTDLRNDHPIGIQYAGGLISGTDHTNASNYRNPDFVAAAEVTINGNQIWYVPVPASNATTGLANSVSGSQISPVAGTRNKTDMALYTRSVATIDSGRAQPYVECASCHDPHQANTATFLRIDNTGSAVCLACHKK
;
A
#
# COMPACT_ATOMS: atom_id res chain seq x y z
N MET A 1 22.97 2.13 -13.48
CA MET A 1 23.30 1.70 -12.10
C MET A 1 22.07 2.09 -11.30
N ASP A 2 21.32 1.12 -10.79
CA ASP A 2 20.01 1.40 -10.22
C ASP A 2 20.18 2.21 -8.92
N VAL A 3 19.68 3.45 -8.95
CA VAL A 3 19.80 4.40 -7.86
C VAL A 3 18.58 4.25 -6.96
N MET A 4 18.80 3.92 -5.70
CA MET A 4 17.72 3.72 -4.72
C MET A 4 17.73 4.90 -3.76
N ILE A 5 16.57 5.56 -3.59
CA ILE A 5 16.42 6.73 -2.72
C ILE A 5 16.21 6.34 -1.24
N ASN A 6 15.91 5.06 -0.99
CA ASN A 6 15.72 4.51 0.35
C ASN A 6 16.22 3.07 0.37
N GLN A 7 17.32 2.81 1.09
CA GLN A 7 17.87 1.46 1.24
C GLN A 7 16.90 0.60 2.08
N PRO A 8 16.69 -0.69 1.76
CA PRO A 8 16.05 -1.61 2.69
C PRO A 8 16.96 -1.81 3.92
N ASP A 9 16.37 -1.80 5.12
CA ASP A 9 17.02 -1.70 6.45
C ASP A 9 17.36 -0.26 6.90
N SER A 10 17.41 -0.08 8.22
CA SER A 10 17.19 1.09 9.09
C SER A 10 17.87 2.44 8.78
N GLY A 11 17.56 3.06 7.63
CA GLY A 11 17.33 4.53 7.61
C GLY A 11 18.35 5.42 6.90
N GLY A 12 19.01 4.95 5.84
CA GLY A 12 19.89 5.80 5.03
C GLY A 12 19.19 6.60 3.93
N TYR A 13 18.25 7.51 4.27
CA TYR A 13 17.65 8.40 3.25
C TYR A 13 18.71 9.28 2.61
N THR A 14 18.86 9.16 1.28
CA THR A 14 19.80 9.97 0.51
C THR A 14 19.04 10.64 -0.64
N ALA A 15 18.87 11.97 -0.58
CA ALA A 15 18.07 12.71 -1.56
C ALA A 15 18.62 12.62 -3.00
N ALA A 16 19.93 12.40 -3.16
CA ALA A 16 20.58 12.18 -4.45
C ALA A 16 20.46 10.72 -4.95
N GLY A 17 19.87 9.82 -4.14
CA GLY A 17 19.97 8.38 -4.29
C GLY A 17 21.35 7.84 -3.89
N ALA A 18 21.39 6.60 -3.42
CA ALA A 18 22.62 5.85 -3.26
C ALA A 18 22.58 4.62 -4.17
N SER A 19 23.74 4.16 -4.63
CA SER A 19 23.82 2.82 -5.23
C SER A 19 23.40 1.82 -4.16
N LEU A 20 22.52 0.87 -4.51
CA LEU A 20 22.10 -0.17 -3.58
C LEU A 20 23.35 -0.96 -3.11
N GLY A 21 23.75 -0.75 -1.85
CA GLY A 21 24.86 -1.46 -1.23
C GLY A 21 24.36 -2.76 -0.59
N GLY A 22 24.66 -3.89 -1.22
CA GLY A 22 24.35 -5.22 -0.71
C GLY A 22 24.81 -6.31 -1.69
N THR A 23 25.25 -7.45 -1.17
CA THR A 23 25.53 -8.63 -2.01
C THR A 23 24.23 -9.40 -2.17
N TRP A 24 23.71 -9.48 -3.40
CA TRP A 24 22.54 -10.30 -3.69
C TRP A 24 22.90 -11.77 -3.53
N THR A 25 22.20 -12.48 -2.64
CA THR A 25 22.39 -13.93 -2.50
C THR A 25 21.59 -14.61 -3.59
N ALA A 26 22.27 -15.22 -4.58
CA ALA A 26 21.58 -15.92 -5.66
C ALA A 26 20.81 -17.13 -5.10
N ASN A 27 19.50 -17.17 -5.35
CA ASN A 27 18.63 -18.32 -5.08
C ASN A 27 18.24 -19.07 -6.37
N GLY A 28 18.98 -18.85 -7.46
CA GLY A 28 18.67 -19.39 -8.80
C GLY A 28 17.76 -18.50 -9.66
N ALA A 29 17.16 -17.44 -9.10
CA ALA A 29 16.29 -16.52 -9.84
C ALA A 29 16.86 -15.11 -10.00
N VAL A 30 17.94 -14.76 -9.28
CA VAL A 30 18.56 -13.43 -9.29
C VAL A 30 20.06 -13.55 -9.55
N ASP A 31 20.57 -12.70 -10.42
CA ASP A 31 21.99 -12.53 -10.72
C ASP A 31 22.69 -11.83 -9.55
N ALA A 32 23.65 -12.51 -8.93
CA ALA A 32 24.34 -12.02 -7.74
C ALA A 32 25.22 -10.78 -7.99
N ALA A 33 25.66 -10.55 -9.23
CA ALA A 33 26.56 -9.46 -9.58
C ALA A 33 25.82 -8.17 -9.93
N THR A 34 24.59 -8.29 -10.45
CA THR A 34 23.81 -7.17 -10.99
C THR A 34 22.47 -6.96 -10.27
N GLY A 35 22.02 -7.91 -9.45
CA GLY A 35 20.72 -7.90 -8.79
C GLY A 35 19.53 -8.10 -9.73
N LYS A 36 19.79 -8.43 -11.01
CA LYS A 36 18.76 -8.60 -12.02
C LYS A 36 18.13 -9.99 -11.94
N MET A 37 16.84 -10.09 -12.23
CA MET A 37 16.19 -11.39 -12.40
C MET A 37 16.80 -12.14 -13.58
N LEU A 38 17.17 -13.41 -13.38
CA LEU A 38 17.72 -14.28 -14.42
C LEU A 38 16.61 -14.68 -15.40
N THR A 39 16.85 -14.51 -16.70
CA THR A 39 15.85 -14.71 -17.77
C THR A 39 15.54 -16.17 -18.08
N ALA A 40 16.34 -17.11 -17.58
CA ALA A 40 16.20 -18.53 -17.89
C ALA A 40 15.00 -19.19 -17.19
N ASN A 41 14.51 -18.63 -16.08
CA ASN A 41 13.27 -19.05 -15.40
C ASN A 41 12.85 -18.02 -14.32
N PRO A 42 12.38 -16.81 -14.70
CA PRO A 42 12.07 -15.77 -13.72
C PRO A 42 10.89 -16.20 -12.82
N ILE A 43 11.07 -16.14 -11.50
CA ILE A 43 9.99 -16.35 -10.52
C ILE A 43 8.71 -15.55 -10.85
N PRO A 44 8.77 -14.32 -11.41
CA PRO A 44 7.54 -13.60 -11.79
C PRO A 44 6.93 -13.98 -13.15
N GLY A 45 7.52 -14.87 -13.97
CA GLY A 45 6.88 -15.37 -15.20
C GLY A 45 6.41 -14.28 -16.18
N VAL A 46 7.18 -13.19 -16.30
CA VAL A 46 6.74 -11.95 -16.96
C VAL A 46 6.89 -12.05 -18.48
N GLY A 47 5.77 -12.06 -19.21
CA GLY A 47 5.73 -11.93 -20.67
C GLY A 47 5.82 -10.47 -21.14
N THR A 48 5.76 -10.24 -22.46
CA THR A 48 5.68 -8.89 -23.06
C THR A 48 4.28 -8.26 -22.96
N ASP A 49 3.29 -9.06 -22.57
CA ASP A 49 1.96 -8.60 -22.22
C ASP A 49 1.91 -8.19 -20.74
N LEU A 50 2.10 -6.90 -20.50
CA LEU A 50 2.15 -6.31 -19.16
C LEU A 50 0.76 -6.14 -18.52
N ARG A 51 -0.32 -6.62 -19.15
CA ARG A 51 -1.67 -6.59 -18.55
C ARG A 51 -1.77 -7.47 -17.29
N ASN A 52 -0.80 -8.37 -17.09
CA ASN A 52 -0.69 -9.27 -15.93
C ASN A 52 0.68 -9.22 -15.22
N ASP A 53 1.51 -8.22 -15.47
CA ASP A 53 2.83 -8.12 -14.82
C ASP A 53 2.75 -7.35 -13.50
N HIS A 54 2.91 -8.09 -12.39
CA HIS A 54 2.66 -7.70 -10.99
C HIS A 54 1.21 -7.25 -10.75
N PRO A 55 0.56 -7.71 -9.67
CA PRO A 55 -0.84 -7.43 -9.54
C PRO A 55 -0.97 -5.93 -9.31
N ILE A 56 -1.68 -5.26 -10.22
CA ILE A 56 -1.98 -3.82 -10.15
C ILE A 56 -2.70 -3.45 -8.84
N GLY A 57 -3.07 -4.45 -8.02
CA GLY A 57 -3.16 -4.34 -6.57
C GLY A 57 -2.91 -5.67 -5.85
N ILE A 58 -2.52 -5.62 -4.58
CA ILE A 58 -2.40 -6.78 -3.69
C ILE A 58 -3.64 -6.87 -2.81
N GLN A 59 -4.22 -8.05 -2.60
CA GLN A 59 -5.34 -8.20 -1.66
C GLN A 59 -4.97 -7.69 -0.28
N TYR A 60 -5.81 -6.80 0.25
CA TYR A 60 -5.63 -6.26 1.58
C TYR A 60 -5.71 -7.39 2.62
N ALA A 61 -4.77 -7.41 3.56
CA ALA A 61 -4.62 -8.42 4.61
C ALA A 61 -4.55 -9.89 4.11
N GLY A 62 -4.20 -10.10 2.84
CA GLY A 62 -4.21 -11.42 2.20
C GLY A 62 -5.61 -11.97 1.91
N GLY A 63 -6.65 -11.12 2.00
CA GLY A 63 -8.04 -11.51 1.83
C GLY A 63 -8.65 -12.13 3.10
N LEU A 64 -9.90 -12.60 2.96
CA LEU A 64 -10.65 -13.20 4.06
C LEU A 64 -10.35 -14.70 4.22
N ILE A 65 -10.43 -15.18 5.46
CA ILE A 65 -10.50 -16.61 5.80
C ILE A 65 -11.89 -17.16 5.41
N SER A 66 -12.95 -16.37 5.64
CA SER A 66 -14.33 -16.71 5.27
C SER A 66 -15.22 -15.45 5.19
N GLY A 67 -16.38 -15.58 4.54
CA GLY A 67 -17.37 -14.50 4.45
C GLY A 67 -17.03 -13.40 3.46
N THR A 68 -17.57 -12.20 3.70
CA THR A 68 -17.40 -10.98 2.88
C THR A 68 -17.14 -9.73 3.72
N ASP A 69 -17.12 -9.88 5.03
CA ASP A 69 -16.96 -8.77 5.95
C ASP A 69 -15.47 -8.46 6.15
N HIS A 70 -14.97 -7.44 5.45
CA HIS A 70 -13.64 -6.89 5.71
C HIS A 70 -13.64 -5.76 6.75
N THR A 71 -14.74 -5.47 7.44
CA THR A 71 -14.79 -4.51 8.56
C THR A 71 -14.41 -5.13 9.91
N ASN A 72 -14.13 -6.44 9.92
CA ASN A 72 -13.64 -7.18 11.08
C ASN A 72 -12.30 -7.87 10.75
N ALA A 73 -11.21 -7.39 11.37
CA ALA A 73 -9.86 -7.91 11.14
C ALA A 73 -9.70 -9.39 11.54
N SER A 74 -10.57 -9.92 12.41
CA SER A 74 -10.56 -11.34 12.79
C SER A 74 -10.91 -12.27 11.62
N ASN A 75 -11.53 -11.72 10.57
CA ASN A 75 -11.85 -12.47 9.35
C ASN A 75 -10.68 -12.52 8.36
N TYR A 76 -9.58 -11.82 8.61
CA TYR A 76 -8.44 -11.73 7.69
C TYR A 76 -7.52 -12.93 7.78
N ARG A 77 -6.93 -13.32 6.65
CA ARG A 77 -5.85 -14.31 6.64
C ARG A 77 -4.64 -13.83 7.43
N ASN A 78 -4.41 -12.52 7.46
CA ASN A 78 -3.46 -11.89 8.37
C ASN A 78 -4.20 -10.98 9.39
N PRO A 79 -4.36 -11.42 10.65
CA PRO A 79 -5.08 -10.66 11.68
C PRO A 79 -4.32 -9.41 12.18
N ASP A 80 -3.03 -9.28 11.85
CA ASP A 80 -2.18 -8.14 12.23
C ASP A 80 -2.47 -6.90 11.37
N PHE A 81 -3.52 -6.93 10.55
CA PHE A 81 -4.01 -5.76 9.82
C PHE A 81 -5.13 -5.04 10.58
N VAL A 82 -5.18 -3.72 10.42
CA VAL A 82 -6.33 -2.90 10.82
C VAL A 82 -7.51 -3.25 9.92
N ALA A 83 -8.71 -3.35 10.50
CA ALA A 83 -9.91 -3.61 9.70
C ALA A 83 -10.17 -2.46 8.73
N ALA A 84 -10.48 -2.79 7.49
CA ALA A 84 -10.87 -1.81 6.49
C ALA A 84 -12.24 -1.23 6.86
N ALA A 85 -12.37 0.08 6.74
CA ALA A 85 -13.64 0.76 6.74
C ALA A 85 -14.25 0.75 5.34
N GLU A 86 -15.57 0.83 5.28
CA GLU A 86 -16.32 0.96 4.04
C GLU A 86 -17.19 2.22 4.07
N VAL A 87 -17.39 2.80 2.89
CA VAL A 87 -18.35 3.89 2.67
C VAL A 87 -18.92 3.77 1.26
N THR A 88 -20.21 4.05 1.10
CA THR A 88 -20.83 4.11 -0.23
C THR A 88 -20.84 5.54 -0.72
N ILE A 89 -20.18 5.81 -1.85
CA ILE A 89 -20.13 7.14 -2.49
C ILE A 89 -20.74 7.00 -3.89
N ASN A 90 -21.80 7.75 -4.17
CA ASN A 90 -22.53 7.71 -5.45
C ASN A 90 -22.96 6.28 -5.85
N GLY A 91 -23.35 5.45 -4.88
CA GLY A 91 -23.76 4.06 -5.12
C GLY A 91 -22.60 3.06 -5.26
N ASN A 92 -21.34 3.49 -5.19
CA ASN A 92 -20.17 2.61 -5.24
C ASN A 92 -19.60 2.37 -3.85
N GLN A 93 -19.36 1.11 -3.49
CA GLN A 93 -18.66 0.75 -2.25
C GLN A 93 -17.17 1.07 -2.39
N ILE A 94 -16.69 1.92 -1.49
CA ILE A 94 -15.30 2.35 -1.38
C ILE A 94 -14.74 1.85 -0.07
N TRP A 95 -13.55 1.28 -0.15
CA TRP A 95 -12.81 0.77 1.00
C TRP A 95 -11.66 1.70 1.37
N TYR A 96 -11.38 1.85 2.65
CA TYR A 96 -10.27 2.65 3.13
C TYR A 96 -9.80 2.18 4.51
N VAL A 97 -8.59 2.55 4.91
CA VAL A 97 -8.13 2.41 6.28
C VAL A 97 -8.05 3.80 6.91
N PRO A 98 -8.84 4.08 7.96
CA PRO A 98 -8.77 5.35 8.66
C PRO A 98 -7.38 5.58 9.23
N VAL A 99 -6.76 6.72 8.92
CA VAL A 99 -5.53 7.09 9.60
C VAL A 99 -5.86 7.60 11.01
N PRO A 100 -5.23 7.10 12.09
CA PRO A 100 -5.46 7.62 13.42
C PRO A 100 -5.13 9.11 13.50
N ALA A 101 -5.90 9.91 14.25
CA ALA A 101 -5.67 11.34 14.40
C ALA A 101 -4.27 11.67 14.96
N SER A 102 -3.71 10.78 15.78
CA SER A 102 -2.34 10.88 16.31
C SER A 102 -1.25 10.75 15.24
N ASN A 103 -1.61 10.24 14.06
CA ASN A 103 -0.74 10.00 12.92
C ASN A 103 -0.91 11.07 11.82
N ALA A 104 -1.84 12.00 12.01
CA ALA A 104 -2.15 13.08 11.08
C ALA A 104 -1.35 14.39 11.35
N THR A 105 -0.37 14.36 12.26
CA THR A 105 0.45 15.51 12.67
C THR A 105 1.81 15.40 11.96
N THR A 106 2.21 16.27 11.04
CA THR A 106 2.57 17.69 11.30
C THR A 106 2.62 18.51 10.00
N GLY A 107 1.47 19.00 9.52
CA GLY A 107 1.42 19.94 8.39
C GLY A 107 0.11 19.89 7.59
N LEU A 108 -0.51 18.71 7.53
CA LEU A 108 -1.80 18.49 6.86
C LEU A 108 -2.96 19.18 7.59
N ALA A 109 -2.94 19.19 8.93
CA ALA A 109 -3.98 19.87 9.72
C ALA A 109 -4.08 21.39 9.45
N ASN A 110 -3.03 22.01 8.90
CA ASN A 110 -2.96 23.44 8.60
C ASN A 110 -2.99 23.75 7.09
N SER A 111 -3.16 22.76 6.22
CA SER A 111 -3.19 22.96 4.76
C SER A 111 -4.44 22.42 4.07
N VAL A 112 -5.28 21.67 4.78
CA VAL A 112 -6.62 21.30 4.28
C VAL A 112 -7.71 21.99 5.10
N SER A 113 -8.26 23.05 4.52
CA SER A 113 -9.52 23.65 4.95
C SER A 113 -10.65 22.62 4.84
N GLY A 114 -11.33 22.34 5.97
CA GLY A 114 -12.54 21.52 6.06
C GLY A 114 -12.27 20.05 6.36
N SER A 115 -12.64 19.60 7.57
CA SER A 115 -13.04 18.22 7.94
C SER A 115 -12.38 17.06 7.18
N GLN A 116 -11.06 17.09 6.95
CA GLN A 116 -10.31 16.07 6.21
C GLN A 116 -9.28 15.34 7.08
N ILE A 117 -9.33 15.52 8.40
CA ILE A 117 -8.48 14.79 9.34
C ILE A 117 -9.26 13.59 9.87
N SER A 118 -8.74 12.40 9.60
CA SER A 118 -9.29 11.14 10.08
C SER A 118 -8.95 10.91 11.58
N PRO A 119 -9.78 10.18 12.35
CA PRO A 119 -11.00 9.49 11.93
C PRO A 119 -12.26 10.34 12.18
N VAL A 120 -12.98 10.67 11.11
CA VAL A 120 -14.40 11.04 11.20
C VAL A 120 -15.19 9.77 10.87
N ALA A 121 -15.89 9.21 11.86
CA ALA A 121 -16.64 7.97 11.66
C ALA A 121 -17.62 8.07 10.48
N GLY A 122 -17.61 7.07 9.59
CA GLY A 122 -18.51 7.00 8.43
C GLY A 122 -18.15 7.92 7.26
N THR A 123 -17.03 8.65 7.31
CA THR A 123 -16.57 9.52 6.21
C THR A 123 -15.13 9.20 5.84
N ARG A 124 -14.87 8.99 4.54
CA ARG A 124 -13.52 8.85 4.00
C ARG A 124 -12.87 10.21 3.80
N ASN A 125 -11.68 10.39 4.34
CA ASN A 125 -10.85 11.57 4.19
C ASN A 125 -9.73 11.37 3.16
N LYS A 126 -9.12 12.46 2.69
CA LYS A 126 -8.04 12.42 1.69
C LYS A 126 -6.75 11.78 2.24
N THR A 127 -6.54 11.90 3.55
CA THR A 127 -5.40 11.31 4.27
C THR A 127 -5.56 9.82 4.52
N ASP A 128 -6.76 9.25 4.38
CA ASP A 128 -6.99 7.82 4.60
C ASP A 128 -6.31 6.97 3.54
N MET A 129 -5.80 5.80 3.94
CA MET A 129 -5.25 4.85 2.98
C MET A 129 -6.40 4.32 2.11
N ALA A 130 -6.41 4.72 0.85
CA ALA A 130 -7.42 4.26 -0.10
C ALA A 130 -7.21 2.77 -0.38
N LEU A 131 -8.26 1.97 -0.37
CA LEU A 131 -8.21 0.59 -0.86
C LEU A 131 -9.06 0.50 -2.12
N TYR A 132 -8.52 -0.17 -3.13
CA TYR A 132 -9.14 -0.27 -4.44
C TYR A 132 -10.07 -1.46 -4.49
N THR A 133 -11.31 -1.22 -4.90
CA THR A 133 -12.29 -2.27 -5.07
C THR A 133 -11.97 -3.04 -6.35
N ARG A 134 -11.62 -4.33 -6.21
CA ARG A 134 -11.47 -5.26 -7.33
C ARG A 134 -12.33 -6.49 -7.10
N SER A 135 -12.68 -7.16 -8.19
CA SER A 135 -13.37 -8.45 -8.18
C SER A 135 -12.62 -9.41 -9.08
N VAL A 136 -12.07 -10.48 -8.52
CA VAL A 136 -11.25 -11.43 -9.28
C VAL A 136 -11.84 -12.82 -9.13
N ALA A 137 -12.56 -13.27 -10.17
CA ALA A 137 -13.29 -14.53 -10.17
C ALA A 137 -12.48 -15.75 -9.69
N THR A 138 -11.20 -15.82 -10.05
CA THR A 138 -10.30 -16.91 -9.67
C THR A 138 -9.82 -16.86 -8.23
N ILE A 139 -9.99 -15.74 -7.52
CA ILE A 139 -9.52 -15.55 -6.15
C ILE A 139 -10.66 -15.46 -5.14
N ASP A 140 -11.73 -14.73 -5.47
CA ASP A 140 -12.81 -14.40 -4.54
C ASP A 140 -14.20 -14.80 -5.05
N SER A 141 -14.27 -15.64 -6.09
CA SER A 141 -15.51 -15.99 -6.78
C SER A 141 -16.25 -14.76 -7.36
N GLY A 142 -15.51 -13.68 -7.67
CA GLY A 142 -16.01 -12.48 -8.33
C GLY A 142 -16.59 -11.44 -7.36
N ARG A 143 -16.26 -11.54 -6.07
CA ARG A 143 -16.75 -10.62 -5.04
C ARG A 143 -15.91 -9.34 -5.03
N ALA A 144 -16.54 -8.21 -4.73
CA ALA A 144 -15.82 -6.97 -4.52
C ALA A 144 -14.98 -7.05 -3.23
N GLN A 145 -13.68 -6.77 -3.33
CA GLN A 145 -12.74 -6.82 -2.21
C GLN A 145 -11.77 -5.64 -2.25
N PRO A 146 -11.23 -5.22 -1.09
CA PRO A 146 -10.19 -4.20 -0.99
C PRO A 146 -8.81 -4.70 -1.42
N TYR A 147 -8.14 -3.90 -2.23
CA TYR A 147 -6.75 -4.11 -2.68
C TYR A 147 -5.89 -2.89 -2.36
N VAL A 148 -4.61 -3.14 -2.08
CA VAL A 148 -3.57 -2.11 -1.94
C VAL A 148 -2.93 -1.88 -3.30
N GLU A 149 -2.84 -0.63 -3.72
CA GLU A 149 -2.20 -0.19 -4.95
C GLU A 149 -1.27 0.99 -4.69
N CYS A 150 -0.61 1.50 -5.73
CA CYS A 150 0.31 2.64 -5.64
C CYS A 150 -0.35 3.84 -4.93
N ALA A 151 -1.57 4.18 -5.33
CA ALA A 151 -2.28 5.32 -4.76
C ALA A 151 -3.03 5.01 -3.45
N SER A 152 -2.83 3.83 -2.87
CA SER A 152 -3.19 3.59 -1.46
C SER A 152 -2.34 4.43 -0.53
N CYS A 153 -1.03 4.52 -0.79
CA CYS A 153 -0.08 5.29 0.01
C CYS A 153 0.21 6.67 -0.58
N HIS A 154 0.08 6.83 -1.91
CA HIS A 154 0.37 8.07 -2.64
C HIS A 154 -0.91 8.77 -3.10
N ASP A 155 -0.89 10.11 -3.16
CA ASP A 155 -1.93 10.93 -3.77
C ASP A 155 -1.26 11.95 -4.71
N PRO A 156 -1.37 11.78 -6.04
CA PRO A 156 -0.66 12.64 -7.00
C PRO A 156 -1.19 14.08 -7.04
N HIS A 157 -2.30 14.37 -6.36
CA HIS A 157 -2.93 15.70 -6.33
C HIS A 157 -2.64 16.46 -5.04
N GLN A 158 -1.56 16.12 -4.33
CA GLN A 158 -1.06 16.90 -3.21
C GLN A 158 0.46 16.99 -3.26
N ALA A 159 1.01 18.03 -2.63
CA ALA A 159 2.46 18.28 -2.58
C ALA A 159 2.94 18.62 -1.15
N ASN A 160 2.15 18.26 -0.15
CA ASN A 160 2.37 18.58 1.27
C ASN A 160 3.37 17.62 1.96
N THR A 161 3.61 16.44 1.37
CA THR A 161 4.50 15.40 1.87
C THR A 161 5.51 15.01 0.78
N ALA A 162 6.68 14.54 1.19
CA ALA A 162 7.64 13.96 0.26
C ALA A 162 6.99 12.81 -0.52
N THR A 163 7.36 12.69 -1.81
CA THR A 163 6.87 11.66 -2.74
C THR A 163 5.34 11.54 -2.84
N PHE A 164 4.62 12.62 -2.49
CA PHE A 164 3.16 12.69 -2.58
C PHE A 164 2.43 11.70 -1.65
N LEU A 165 3.02 11.33 -0.52
CA LEU A 165 2.39 10.43 0.45
C LEU A 165 1.11 10.99 1.07
N ARG A 166 0.13 10.15 1.36
CA ARG A 166 -1.14 10.57 1.99
C ARG A 166 -0.96 11.26 3.35
N ILE A 167 0.08 10.87 4.08
CA ILE A 167 0.49 11.42 5.37
C ILE A 167 2.02 11.43 5.49
N ASP A 168 2.56 12.20 6.44
CA ASP A 168 3.99 12.13 6.78
C ASP A 168 4.35 10.71 7.24
N ASN A 169 5.51 10.20 6.84
CA ASN A 169 5.96 8.86 7.24
C ASN A 169 6.77 8.84 8.54
N THR A 170 6.68 9.88 9.36
CA THR A 170 7.36 9.97 10.66
C THR A 170 6.96 8.78 11.53
N GLY A 171 7.93 8.05 12.09
CA GLY A 171 7.63 6.86 12.90
C GLY A 171 6.96 5.71 12.14
N SER A 172 7.13 5.63 10.81
CA SER A 172 6.45 4.64 9.95
C SER A 172 4.92 4.75 9.92
N ALA A 173 4.43 5.94 10.23
CA ALA A 173 3.04 6.37 10.13
C ALA A 173 2.23 5.75 8.98
N VAL A 174 2.76 5.78 7.75
CA VAL A 174 2.06 5.26 6.56
C VAL A 174 1.83 3.75 6.68
N CYS A 175 2.85 3.02 7.13
CA CYS A 175 2.77 1.57 7.30
C CYS A 175 1.83 1.18 8.46
N LEU A 176 1.93 1.92 9.56
CA LEU A 176 1.14 1.68 10.77
C LEU A 176 -0.33 2.07 10.63
N ALA A 177 -0.72 2.74 9.54
CA ALA A 177 -2.13 2.90 9.20
C ALA A 177 -2.79 1.53 8.98
N CYS A 178 -2.10 0.59 8.33
CA CYS A 178 -2.63 -0.73 8.00
C CYS A 178 -2.13 -1.85 8.91
N HIS A 179 -0.91 -1.76 9.44
CA HIS A 179 -0.27 -2.83 10.20
C HIS A 179 -0.26 -2.55 11.70
N LYS A 180 -0.78 -3.50 12.48
CA LYS A 180 -0.60 -3.60 13.93
C LYS A 180 0.75 -4.27 14.18
N LYS A 181 1.59 -3.66 15.01
CA LYS A 181 2.88 -4.24 15.46
C LYS A 181 2.80 -4.64 16.91
#